data_AF-A0A973PG91-F1
#
_entry.id   AF-A0A973PG91-F1
#
_cell.length_a   1.000
_cell.length_b   1.000
_cell.length_c   1.000
_cell.angle_alpha   90.00
_cell.angle_beta   90.00
_cell.angle_gamma   90.00
#
_symmetry.space_group_name_H-M   'P 1'
#
loop_
_entity.id
_entity.type
_entity.pdbx_description
1 polymer ?
#
loop_
_entity_poly.entity_id
_entity_poly.type
_entity_poly.pdbx_seq_one_letter_code
_entity_poly.pdbx_strand_id
1 'polypeptide(L)' 'VLEGRTVIAIAHRLHTARDADRVVVMDNGRVVEVGAHDELVAAGGVYEALWRSWQGSRSVGAQFRDRRTEGEVSAAD' A
#
# COMPACT_ATOMS: atom_id res chain seq x y z
N VAL A 1 12.97 -16.85 3.75
CA VAL A 1 13.72 -16.62 5.01
C VAL A 1 12.93 -17.03 6.26
N LEU A 2 11.61 -16.83 6.35
CA LEU A 2 10.82 -17.08 7.57
C LEU A 2 10.17 -18.48 7.70
N GLU A 3 10.37 -19.34 6.70
CA GLU A 3 9.74 -20.66 6.64
C GLU A 3 10.06 -21.53 7.87
N GLY A 4 9.04 -22.18 8.42
CA GLY A 4 9.15 -23.02 9.62
C GLY A 4 9.24 -22.28 10.95
N ARG A 5 9.01 -20.95 10.99
CA ARG A 5 9.01 -20.16 12.23
C ARG A 5 7.73 -19.34 12.39
N THR A 6 7.22 -19.28 13.61
CA THR A 6 6.15 -18.34 13.97
C THR A 6 6.74 -16.94 14.17
N VAL A 7 6.25 -15.97 13.42
CA VAL A 7 6.70 -14.57 13.48
C VAL A 7 5.52 -13.68 13.82
N ILE A 8 5.70 -12.84 14.84
CA ILE A 8 4.79 -11.74 15.14
C ILE A 8 5.58 -10.46 14.90
N ALA A 9 5.14 -9.66 13.94
CA ALA A 9 5.78 -8.41 13.58
C ALA A 9 4.81 -7.24 13.75
N ILE A 10 5.25 -6.18 14.42
CA ILE A 10 4.53 -4.91 14.47
C ILE A 10 4.98 -4.08 13.26
N ALA A 11 4.11 -3.94 12.27
CA ALA A 11 4.42 -3.27 11.02
C ALA A 11 4.00 -1.80 11.04
N HIS A 12 4.95 -0.90 10.80
CA HIS A 12 4.67 0.50 10.46
C HIS A 12 4.52 0.72 8.94
N ARG A 13 4.92 -0.27 8.14
CA ARG A 13 4.89 -0.20 6.67
C ARG A 13 3.82 -1.15 6.15
N LEU A 14 2.91 -0.62 5.35
CA LEU A 14 1.75 -1.36 4.89
C LEU A 14 2.08 -2.55 3.98
N HIS A 15 3.18 -2.49 3.22
CA HIS A 15 3.67 -3.64 2.44
C HIS A 15 4.03 -4.85 3.34
N THR A 16 4.62 -4.62 4.51
CA THR A 16 4.98 -5.69 5.45
C THR A 16 3.74 -6.36 6.02
N ALA A 17 2.69 -5.56 6.29
CA ALA A 17 1.40 -6.12 6.69
C ALA A 17 0.76 -6.92 5.54
N ARG A 18 0.82 -6.43 4.30
CA ARG A 18 0.28 -7.15 3.12
C ARG A 18 0.95 -8.52 2.91
N ASP A 19 2.26 -8.61 3.10
CA ASP A 19 3.02 -9.85 2.87
C ASP A 19 2.89 -10.88 4.01
N ALA A 20 2.16 -10.54 5.08
CA ALA A 20 1.94 -11.45 6.20
C ALA A 20 0.83 -12.46 5.91
N ASP A 21 0.98 -13.68 6.43
CA ASP A 21 -0.05 -14.72 6.33
C ASP A 21 -1.38 -14.28 6.99
N ARG A 22 -1.29 -13.43 8.02
CA ARG A 22 -2.43 -12.85 8.73
C ARG A 22 -2.08 -11.47 9.25
N VAL A 23 -3.02 -10.54 9.11
CA VAL A 23 -2.97 -9.19 9.65
C VAL A 23 -3.92 -9.08 10.83
N VAL A 24 -3.46 -8.45 11.90
CA VAL A 24 -4.26 -8.07 13.06
C VAL A 24 -4.29 -6.55 13.11
N VAL A 25 -5.47 -5.97 12.94
CA VAL A 25 -5.67 -4.52 13.09
C VAL A 25 -6.06 -4.22 14.51
N MET A 26 -5.34 -3.30 15.12
CA MET A 26 -5.63 -2.80 16.45
C MET A 26 -6.09 -1.35 16.40
N ASP A 27 -7.14 -1.05 17.17
CA ASP A 27 -7.58 0.31 17.43
C ASP A 27 -7.95 0.46 18.91
N ASN A 28 -7.51 1.55 19.54
CA ASN A 28 -7.77 1.83 20.95
C ASN A 28 -7.50 0.65 21.91
N GLY A 29 -6.40 -0.09 21.66
CA GLY A 29 -6.00 -1.26 22.46
C GLY A 29 -6.84 -2.52 22.26
N ARG A 30 -7.71 -2.56 21.23
CA ARG A 30 -8.58 -3.69 20.89
C ARG A 30 -8.27 -4.21 19.50
N VAL A 31 -8.42 -5.52 19.32
CA VAL A 31 -8.41 -6.13 17.99
C VAL A 31 -9.75 -5.83 17.33
N VAL A 32 -9.71 -5.12 16.20
CA VAL A 32 -10.91 -4.72 15.46
C VAL A 32 -11.12 -5.55 14.19
N GLU A 33 -10.03 -6.03 13.58
CA GLU A 33 -10.09 -6.91 12.40
C GLU A 33 -8.93 -7.92 12.42
N VAL A 34 -9.19 -9.12 11.89
CA VAL A 34 -8.19 -10.18 11.70
C VAL A 34 -8.49 -10.92 10.41
N GLY A 35 -7.49 -11.09 9.54
CA GLY A 35 -7.66 -11.84 8.30
C GLY A 35 -6.41 -11.78 7.41
N ALA A 36 -6.46 -12.47 6.28
CA ALA A 36 -5.49 -12.26 5.21
C ALA A 36 -5.70 -10.89 4.55
N HIS A 37 -4.68 -10.38 3.85
CA HIS A 37 -4.75 -9.09 3.15
C HIS A 37 -6.00 -8.97 2.26
N ASP A 38 -6.22 -9.95 1.39
CA ASP A 38 -7.31 -9.92 0.40
C ASP A 38 -8.69 -9.96 1.07
N GLU A 39 -8.83 -10.72 2.16
CA GLU A 39 -10.07 -10.81 2.94
C GLU A 39 -10.42 -9.46 3.59
N LEU A 40 -9.42 -8.81 4.18
CA LEU A 40 -9.60 -7.52 4.86
C LEU A 40 -9.87 -6.38 3.87
N VAL A 41 -9.24 -6.41 2.69
CA VAL A 41 -9.56 -5.46 1.61
C VAL A 41 -10.99 -5.70 1.10
N ALA A 42 -11.41 -6.95 0.92
CA ALA A 42 -12.76 -7.26 0.49
C ALA A 42 -13.82 -6.87 1.54
N ALA A 43 -13.47 -6.92 2.83
CA ALA A 43 -14.35 -6.56 3.94
C ALA A 43 -14.68 -5.06 4.01
N GLY A 44 -13.88 -4.19 3.38
CA GLY A 44 -14.17 -2.74 3.37
C GLY A 44 -13.98 -2.03 4.72
N GLY A 45 -13.22 -2.63 5.64
CA GLY A 45 -13.03 -2.14 7.01
C GLY A 45 -11.95 -1.06 7.17
N VAL A 46 -11.43 -0.93 8.40
CA VAL A 46 -10.35 -0.02 8.79
C VAL A 46 -9.07 -0.35 8.01
N TYR A 47 -8.75 -1.63 7.86
CA TYR A 47 -7.60 -2.06 7.06
C TYR A 47 -7.68 -1.54 5.62
N GLU A 48 -8.85 -1.67 5.01
CA GLU A 48 -9.12 -1.26 3.63
C GLU A 48 -8.95 0.24 3.44
N ALA A 49 -9.50 1.04 4.36
CA ALA A 49 -9.37 2.49 4.35
C ALA A 49 -7.88 2.93 4.43
N LEU A 50 -7.10 2.29 5.31
CA LEU A 50 -5.65 2.52 5.40
C LEU A 50 -4.93 2.13 4.10
N TRP A 51 -5.30 1.00 3.52
CA TRP A 51 -4.74 0.50 2.27
C TRP A 51 -5.01 1.43 1.08
N ARG A 52 -6.22 1.96 0.95
CA ARG A 52 -6.56 2.96 -0.07
C ARG A 52 -5.75 4.25 0.07
N SER A 53 -5.68 4.78 1.29
CA SER A 53 -4.92 6.01 1.60
C SER A 53 -3.45 5.87 1.20
N TRP A 54 -2.83 4.76 1.59
CA TRP A 54 -1.43 4.49 1.27
C TRP A 54 -1.17 4.38 -0.23
N GLN A 55 -2.05 3.73 -1.00
CA GLN A 55 -1.92 3.65 -2.46
C GLN A 55 -2.00 5.03 -3.12
N GLY A 56 -2.92 5.89 -2.67
CA GLY A 56 -3.04 7.27 -3.17
C GLY A 56 -1.77 8.10 -2.97
N SER A 57 -1.08 7.92 -1.84
CA SER A 57 0.20 8.59 -1.56
C SER A 57 1.33 8.19 -2.53
N ARG A 58 1.25 6.98 -3.13
CA ARG A 58 2.27 6.47 -4.05
C ARG A 58 2.12 7.04 -5.47
N SER A 59 0.94 7.58 -5.80
CA SER A 59 0.57 8.03 -7.15
C SER A 59 1.05 9.44 -7.50
N VAL A 60 1.36 10.28 -6.50
CA VAL A 60 1.72 11.70 -6.72
C VAL A 60 3.11 11.87 -7.34
N GLY A 61 4.00 10.86 -7.23
CA GLY A 61 5.36 10.91 -7.81
C GLY A 61 5.50 10.38 -9.24
N ALA A 62 4.49 9.70 -9.79
CA ALA A 62 4.58 9.06 -11.11
C ALA A 62 4.02 9.95 -12.24
N GLN A 63 3.26 11.00 -11.93
CA GLN A 63 2.52 11.80 -12.92
C GLN A 63 3.32 13.00 -13.49
N PHE A 64 4.61 13.14 -13.13
CA PHE A 64 5.46 14.28 -13.54
C PHE A 64 6.59 13.95 -14.51
N ARG A 65 6.62 12.75 -15.12
CA ARG A 65 7.72 12.35 -16.02
C ARG A 65 7.41 12.35 -17.52
N ASP A 66 6.24 12.83 -17.93
CA ASP A 66 5.82 12.83 -19.33
C ASP A 66 5.24 14.19 -19.77
N ARG A 67 6.09 15.22 -19.81
CA ARG A 67 5.74 16.52 -20.42
C ARG A 67 6.94 17.32 -20.96
N ARG A 68 8.03 16.64 -21.32
CA ARG A 68 9.18 17.23 -22.04
C ARG A 68 9.55 16.33 -23.22
N THR A 69 8.77 16.39 -24.29
CA THR A 69 9.19 15.99 -25.65
C THR A 69 8.21 16.45 -26.73
N GLU A 70 7.63 17.65 -26.61
CA GLU A 70 6.99 18.30 -27.76
C GLU A 70 7.32 19.79 -27.70
N GLY A 71 8.31 20.20 -28.49
CA GLY A 71 8.75 21.59 -28.54
C GLY A 71 10.16 21.80 -29.07
N GLU A 72 10.67 20.95 -29.96
CA GLU A 72 11.92 21.23 -30.65
C GLU A 72 11.98 20.52 -32.02
N VAL A 73 11.14 20.95 -32.97
CA VAL A 73 11.57 21.10 -34.38
C VAL A 73 10.67 22.14 -35.07
N SER A 74 11.21 23.32 -35.35
CA SER A 74 10.82 24.09 -36.54
C SER A 74 12.01 24.96 -36.94
N ALA A 75 12.90 24.36 -37.73
CA ALA A 75 13.82 25.10 -38.57
C ALA A 75 13.06 25.50 -39.85
N ALA A 76 12.88 26.81 -40.06
CA ALA A 76 12.81 27.48 -41.36
C ALA A 76 12.44 28.95 -41.13
N ASP A 77 13.45 29.82 -41.09
CA ASP A 77 13.59 31.03 -41.93
C ASP A 77 14.93 31.71 -41.63
#